data_AF-A0A8J6SZ89-F1
#
_entry.id   AF-A0A8J6SZ89-F1
#
_cell.length_a   1.000
_cell.length_b   1.000
_cell.length_c   1.000
_cell.angle_alpha   90.00
_cell.angle_beta   90.00
_cell.angle_gamma   90.00
#
_symmetry.space_group_name_H-M   'P 1'
#
loop_
_entity.id
_entity.type
_entity.pdbx_description
1 polymer ?
#
loop_
_entity_poly.entity_id
_entity_poly.type
_entity_poly.pdbx_seq_one_letter_code
_entity_poly.pdbx_strand_id
1 'polypeptide(L)' 'MGNNFVLEFLRHSKEVGSLLPSSRFLANAMLENVPVDKIHRMVEYGSGTGTFTKVAQEL' A
#
# COMPACT_ATOMS: atom_id res chain seq x y z
N MET A 1 5.77 -13.68 -5.79
CA MET A 1 5.07 -13.17 -4.58
C MET A 1 3.72 -12.51 -4.93
N GLY A 2 2.89 -13.12 -5.80
CA GLY A 2 1.60 -12.54 -6.25
C GLY A 2 0.36 -13.37 -5.91
N ASN A 3 0.53 -14.59 -5.39
CA ASN A 3 -0.57 -15.54 -5.27
C ASN A 3 -1.41 -15.38 -4.00
N ASN A 4 -1.00 -14.58 -3.00
CA ASN A 4 -1.71 -14.51 -1.72
C ASN A 4 -2.93 -13.57 -1.72
N PHE A 5 -2.99 -12.49 -2.51
CA PHE A 5 -4.13 -11.56 -2.42
C PHE A 5 -5.44 -12.17 -2.93
N VAL A 6 -5.38 -12.86 -4.07
CA VAL A 6 -6.55 -13.53 -4.64
C VAL A 6 -6.97 -14.72 -3.77
N LEU A 7 -6.01 -15.47 -3.22
CA LEU A 7 -6.30 -16.58 -2.29
C LEU A 7 -6.92 -16.08 -0.98
N GLU A 8 -6.41 -14.99 -0.40
CA GLU A 8 -6.96 -14.39 0.82
C GLU A 8 -8.34 -13.79 0.57
N PHE A 9 -8.57 -13.14 -0.57
CA PHE A 9 -9.91 -12.71 -0.98
C PHE A 9 -10.87 -13.90 -1.08
N LEU A 10 -10.46 -15.01 -1.69
CA LEU A 10 -11.33 -16.19 -1.81
C LEU A 10 -11.62 -16.85 -0.46
N ARG A 11 -10.67 -16.83 0.48
CA ARG A 11 -10.83 -17.39 1.84
C ARG A 11 -11.65 -16.50 2.78
N HIS A 12 -11.50 -15.18 2.64
CA HIS A 12 -12.07 -14.17 3.53
C HIS A 12 -12.89 -13.13 2.77
N SER A 13 -13.67 -13.54 1.76
CA SER A 13 -14.37 -12.64 0.81
C SER A 13 -15.38 -11.68 1.46
N LYS A 14 -15.81 -11.95 2.69
CA LYS A 14 -16.69 -11.07 3.49
C LYS A 14 -15.92 -10.02 4.29
N GLU A 15 -14.60 -10.18 4.44
CA GLU A 15 -13.72 -9.34 5.26
C GLU A 15 -12.68 -8.59 4.40
N VAL A 16 -12.26 -9.17 3.27
CA VAL A 16 -11.25 -8.62 2.36
C VAL A 16 -11.89 -8.29 1.01
N GLY A 17 -11.88 -7.01 0.64
CA GLY A 17 -12.40 -6.53 -0.66
C GLY A 17 -11.35 -6.38 -1.76
N SER A 18 -10.06 -6.52 -1.43
CA SER A 18 -8.96 -6.26 -2.38
C SER A 18 -8.51 -7.55 -3.08
N LEU A 19 -8.61 -7.57 -4.41
CA LEU A 19 -8.09 -8.65 -5.25
C LEU A 19 -6.62 -8.45 -5.66
N LEU A 20 -6.17 -7.19 -5.66
CA LEU A 20 -4.85 -6.77 -6.12
C LEU A 20 -4.24 -5.76 -5.14
N PRO A 21 -2.91 -5.65 -5.06
CA PRO A 21 -2.26 -4.61 -4.31
C PRO A 21 -2.51 -3.23 -4.93
N SER A 22 -2.36 -2.17 -4.12
CA SER A 22 -2.43 -0.79 -4.58
C SER A 22 -1.41 -0.51 -5.70
N SER A 23 -1.82 0.29 -6.68
CA SER A 23 -0.95 0.70 -7.79
C SER A 23 0.03 1.80 -7.37
N ARG A 24 1.15 1.92 -8.08
CA ARG A 24 2.11 3.02 -7.89
C ARG A 24 1.49 4.39 -8.20
N PHE A 25 0.56 4.46 -9.15
CA PHE A 25 -0.19 5.68 -9.45
C PHE A 25 -0.99 6.17 -8.25
N LEU A 26 -1.74 5.28 -7.60
CA LEU A 26 -2.49 5.62 -6.39
C LEU A 26 -1.56 6.03 -5.25
N ALA A 27 -0.44 5.32 -5.06
CA ALA A 27 0.53 5.66 -4.03
C ALA A 27 1.13 7.07 -4.22
N ASN A 28 1.49 7.45 -5.44
CA ASN A 28 1.93 8.81 -5.75
C ASN A 28 0.84 9.85 -5.44
N ALA A 29 -0.41 9.60 -5.87
CA ALA A 29 -1.52 10.52 -5.61
C ALA A 29 -1.81 10.71 -4.11
N MET A 30 -1.67 9.65 -3.31
CA MET A 30 -1.87 9.73 -1.85
C MET A 30 -0.73 10.48 -1.15
N LEU A 31 0.49 10.44 -1.68
CA LEU A 31 1.66 11.09 -1.10
C LEU A 31 1.93 12.50 -1.64
N GLU A 32 1.25 12.92 -2.70
CA GLU A 32 1.46 14.20 -3.41
C GLU A 32 1.50 15.43 -2.48
N ASN A 33 0.66 15.45 -1.45
CA ASN A 33 0.54 16.58 -0.53
C ASN A 33 1.17 16.29 0.85
N VAL A 34 1.90 15.18 0.97
CA VAL A 34 2.62 14.82 2.20
C VAL A 34 4.05 15.35 2.07
N PRO A 35 4.56 16.17 3.01
CA PRO A 35 5.93 16.67 2.95
C PRO A 35 6.92 15.60 3.42
N VAL A 36 7.05 14.52 2.64
CA VAL A 36 7.83 13.32 2.98
C VAL A 36 9.29 13.68 3.33
N ASP A 37 9.86 14.65 2.63
CA ASP A 37 11.22 15.19 2.85
C ASP A 37 11.43 15.84 4.23
N LYS A 38 10.35 16.31 4.87
CA LYS A 38 10.39 17.02 6.16
C LYS A 38 9.99 16.15 7.35
N ILE A 39 9.57 14.91 7.10
CA ILE A 39 9.05 14.02 8.13
C ILE A 39 10.16 13.11 8.65
N HIS A 40 10.46 13.18 9.94
CA HIS A 40 11.50 12.33 10.56
C HIS A 40 11.07 10.87 10.75
N ARG A 41 9.75 10.62 10.82
CA ARG A 41 9.16 9.30 11.05
C ARG A 41 7.82 9.18 10.35
N MET A 42 7.69 8.18 9.47
CA MET A 42 6.44 7.81 8.82
C MET A 42 6.15 6.33 9.13
N VAL A 43 4.88 5.99 9.38
CA VAL A 43 4.43 4.62 9.65
C VAL A 43 3.30 4.27 8.70
N GLU A 44 3.47 3.19 7.93
CA GLU A 44 2.39 2.60 7.13
C GLU A 44 1.64 1.57 7.99
N TYR A 45 0.47 1.96 8.50
CA TYR A 45 -0.36 1.06 9.29
C TYR A 45 -1.00 0.00 8.39
N GLY A 46 -0.77 -1.29 8.69
CA GLY A 46 -1.30 -2.40 7.89
C GLY A 46 -0.69 -2.45 6.47
N SER A 47 0.64 -2.36 6.38
CA SER A 47 1.35 -2.12 5.11
C SER A 47 1.12 -3.12 3.98
N GLY A 48 0.63 -4.34 4.26
CA GLY A 48 0.41 -5.36 3.22
C GLY A 48 1.66 -5.59 2.37
N THR A 49 1.64 -5.18 1.10
CA THR A 49 2.77 -5.26 0.15
C THR A 49 3.83 -4.16 0.28
N GLY A 50 3.59 -3.18 1.16
CA GLY A 50 4.43 -2.01 1.39
C GLY A 50 4.49 -1.07 0.20
N THR A 51 3.41 -0.98 -0.59
CA THR A 51 3.39 -0.15 -1.82
C THR A 51 3.64 1.32 -1.47
N PHE A 52 3.03 1.83 -0.39
CA PHE A 52 3.19 3.23 0.00
C PHE A 52 4.56 3.50 0.61
N THR A 53 5.09 2.60 1.45
CA THR A 53 6.46 2.70 1.98
C THR A 53 7.49 2.78 0.85
N LYS A 54 7.38 1.94 -0.18
CA LYS A 54 8.33 1.95 -1.30
C LYS A 54 8.30 3.27 -2.06
N VAL A 55 7.11 3.78 -2.37
CA VAL A 55 6.98 5.06 -3.08
C VAL A 55 7.48 6.21 -2.21
N ALA A 56 7.17 6.23 -0.91
CA ALA A 56 7.65 7.27 -0.01
C ALA A 56 9.17 7.26 0.17
N GLN A 57 9.86 6.13 0.00
CA GLN A 57 11.33 6.07 0.02
C GLN A 57 11.98 6.63 -1.26
N GLU A 58 11.20 6.80 -2.33
CA GLU A 58 11.64 7.35 -3.61
C GLU A 58 11.38 8.87 -3.74
N LEU A 59 10.59 9.44 -2.82
CA LEU A 59 10.22 10.86 -2.74
C LEU A 59 11.12 11.62 -1.77
#